data_AF-F9YVD0-F1
#
_entry.id   AF-F9YVD0-F1
#
_cell.length_a   1.000
_cell.length_b   1.000
_cell.length_c   1.000
_cell.angle_alpha   90.00
_cell.angle_beta   90.00
_cell.angle_gamma   90.00
#
_symmetry.space_group_name_H-M   'P 1'
#
loop_
_entity.id
_entity.type
_entity.pdbx_description
1 polymer ?
#
loop_
_entity_poly.entity_id
_entity_poly.type
_entity_poly.pdbx_seq_one_letter_code
_entity_poly.pdbx_strand_id
1 'polypeptide(L)'
;MKISLFQRKLKDGKVSLFIEYYRGSEVGKDGKRRHLREYENLKLYLHQNPTSKEEKKQNEETLQLAENILAIRKTEYIQGKFDIKNTAKAKRIFLNYFSELAEEKQKKNSLNNYNCWYSTLQHLKKIVSANFTFDEIDENFVKKVRNYFDNKAVTKSSLPLSQNSKYSYFNKFKASIRKAFEEGYLSINYASKVKSFAQAESQREYLTFDELQRLAKTNCKYEVLKRAFLFSCLSGLRWSDINTLVWSEVRDEGEFSKVNFRQEKTEGVEYLYISNQARELLGERKSMTDRVFKGLKYGAVYNTEIVRWCNRAGVFKHITFHSARHTNAVLLLENGADIYTVSKRLGHSEIRTTSIYAKIVDKKNKEAAELIPNLKIEL
;
A
#
# COMPACT_ATOMS: atom_id res chain seq x y z
N MET A 1 -18.29 34.93 -9.08
CA MET A 1 -18.05 34.34 -10.41
C MET A 1 -19.40 34.11 -11.06
N LYS A 2 -19.57 34.51 -12.32
CA LYS A 2 -20.78 34.23 -13.13
C LYS A 2 -20.47 33.07 -14.07
N ILE A 3 -21.35 32.08 -14.12
CA ILE A 3 -21.22 30.90 -14.99
C ILE A 3 -22.37 30.94 -16.01
N SER A 4 -22.04 30.93 -17.29
CA SER A 4 -23.01 31.04 -18.39
C SER A 4 -22.61 30.17 -19.58
N LEU A 5 -23.59 29.80 -20.40
CA LEU A 5 -23.33 29.15 -21.69
C LEU A 5 -22.85 30.20 -22.70
N PHE A 6 -21.76 29.89 -23.41
CA PHE A 6 -21.17 30.72 -24.45
C PHE A 6 -21.10 29.95 -25.76
N GLN A 7 -21.35 30.66 -26.87
CA GLN A 7 -21.40 30.07 -28.20
C GLN A 7 -20.33 30.73 -29.09
N ARG A 8 -19.55 29.91 -29.80
CA ARG A 8 -18.54 30.39 -30.75
C ARG A 8 -18.76 29.78 -32.13
N LYS A 9 -18.98 30.64 -33.12
CA LYS A 9 -19.05 30.24 -34.53
C LYS A 9 -17.68 29.73 -35.01
N LEU A 10 -17.68 28.59 -35.69
CA LEU A 10 -16.51 27.99 -36.30
C LEU A 10 -16.51 28.25 -37.80
N LYS A 11 -15.33 28.13 -38.43
CA LYS A 11 -15.15 28.35 -39.87
C LYS A 11 -15.83 27.28 -40.73
N ASP A 12 -16.18 26.14 -40.15
CA ASP A 12 -16.81 24.99 -40.81
C ASP A 12 -18.35 25.03 -40.78
N GLY A 13 -18.95 26.17 -40.40
CA GLY A 13 -20.42 26.34 -40.36
C GLY A 13 -21.09 25.73 -39.13
N LYS A 14 -20.31 25.30 -38.12
CA LYS A 14 -20.82 24.85 -36.82
C LYS A 14 -20.69 25.92 -35.74
N VAL A 15 -21.48 25.80 -34.68
CA VAL A 15 -21.38 26.63 -33.48
C VAL A 15 -20.95 25.74 -32.32
N SER A 16 -19.76 25.99 -31.76
CA SER A 16 -19.24 25.24 -30.62
C SER A 16 -19.72 25.85 -29.30
N LEU A 17 -20.14 25.01 -28.37
CA LEU A 17 -20.66 25.38 -27.05
C LEU A 17 -19.59 25.30 -25.96
N PHE A 18 -19.55 26.32 -25.11
CA PHE A 18 -18.61 26.46 -23.99
C PHE A 18 -19.35 26.83 -22.71
N ILE A 19 -18.79 26.46 -21.56
CA ILE A 19 -19.11 27.10 -20.30
C ILE A 19 -18.12 28.25 -20.08
N GLU A 20 -18.63 29.46 -19.91
CA GLU A 20 -17.85 30.65 -19.58
C GLU A 20 -17.86 30.87 -18.06
N TYR A 21 -16.67 30.98 -17.48
CA TYR A 21 -16.44 31.34 -16.09
C TYR A 21 -15.92 32.77 -16.01
N TYR A 22 -16.79 33.72 -15.68
CA TYR A 22 -16.43 35.13 -15.53
C TYR A 22 -16.05 35.46 -14.08
N ARG A 23 -14.77 35.79 -13.86
CA ARG A 23 -14.17 36.06 -12.54
C ARG A 23 -14.08 37.55 -12.20
N GLY A 24 -14.52 38.45 -13.09
CA GLY A 24 -14.45 39.90 -12.90
C GLY A 24 -13.53 40.56 -13.92
N SER A 25 -12.99 41.72 -13.59
CA SER A 25 -12.09 42.48 -14.46
C SER A 25 -10.95 43.11 -13.66
N GLU A 26 -9.77 43.15 -14.24
CA GLU A 26 -8.60 43.84 -13.71
C GLU A 26 -8.24 45.05 -14.58
N VAL A 27 -7.62 46.08 -14.01
CA VAL A 27 -7.06 47.20 -14.78
C VAL A 27 -5.56 47.00 -14.86
N GLY A 28 -5.04 46.84 -16.08
CA GLY A 28 -3.61 46.68 -16.33
C GLY A 28 -2.83 47.96 -16.03
N LYS A 29 -1.50 47.83 -15.94
CA LYS A 29 -0.58 48.98 -15.77
C LYS A 29 -0.66 49.99 -16.94
N ASP A 30 -1.26 49.59 -18.06
CA ASP A 30 -1.58 50.38 -19.24
C ASP A 30 -2.93 51.13 -19.13
N GLY A 31 -3.59 51.08 -17.97
CA GLY A 31 -4.92 51.67 -17.75
C GLY A 31 -6.07 50.92 -18.42
N LYS A 32 -5.80 49.81 -19.13
CA LYS A 32 -6.83 49.06 -19.86
C LYS A 32 -7.50 48.03 -18.97
N ARG A 33 -8.82 48.02 -18.99
CA ARG A 33 -9.64 47.03 -18.29
C ARG A 33 -9.64 45.70 -19.06
N ARG A 34 -9.24 44.61 -18.42
CA ARG A 34 -9.21 43.25 -18.97
C ARG A 34 -10.20 42.37 -18.19
N HIS A 35 -11.08 41.67 -18.90
CA HIS A 35 -12.02 40.73 -18.28
C HIS A 35 -11.35 39.38 -18.05
N LEU A 36 -11.45 38.86 -16.83
CA LEU A 36 -10.93 37.56 -16.45
C LEU A 36 -11.96 36.49 -16.78
N ARG A 37 -11.79 35.80 -17.91
CA ARG A 37 -12.69 34.78 -18.44
C ARG A 37 -11.93 33.48 -18.70
N GLU A 38 -12.50 32.37 -18.24
CA GLU A 38 -12.06 31.02 -18.60
C GLU A 38 -13.17 30.30 -19.35
N TYR A 39 -12.81 29.44 -20.29
CA TYR A 39 -13.74 28.71 -21.14
C TYR A 39 -13.49 27.22 -21.06
N GLU A 40 -14.53 26.45 -20.73
CA GLU A 40 -14.55 25.00 -20.83
C GLU A 40 -15.28 24.60 -22.11
N ASN A 41 -14.59 23.91 -23.02
CA ASN A 41 -15.19 23.44 -24.27
C ASN A 41 -16.00 22.17 -24.00
N LEU A 42 -17.30 22.20 -24.30
CA LEU A 42 -18.19 21.05 -24.10
C LEU A 42 -18.05 19.97 -25.17
N LYS A 43 -17.33 20.24 -26.26
CA LYS A 43 -17.26 19.42 -27.48
C LYS A 43 -18.65 19.14 -28.08
N LEU A 44 -19.59 20.04 -27.83
CA LEU A 44 -20.93 20.05 -28.40
C LEU A 44 -21.01 21.10 -29.50
N TYR A 45 -21.67 20.75 -30.61
CA TYR A 45 -21.71 21.56 -31.82
C TYR A 45 -23.15 21.68 -32.31
N LEU A 46 -23.58 22.90 -32.60
CA LEU A 46 -24.85 23.18 -33.27
C LEU A 46 -24.61 23.45 -34.76
N HIS A 47 -25.60 23.14 -35.58
CA HIS A 47 -25.67 23.59 -36.97
C HIS A 47 -26.01 25.08 -36.99
N GLN A 48 -25.24 25.90 -37.70
CA GLN A 48 -25.43 27.36 -37.71
C GLN A 48 -26.74 27.78 -38.39
N ASN A 49 -27.13 27.08 -39.46
CA ASN A 49 -28.34 27.33 -40.24
C ASN A 49 -29.10 26.01 -40.47
N PRO A 50 -29.79 25.45 -39.46
CA PRO A 50 -30.46 24.17 -39.59
C PRO A 50 -31.69 24.30 -40.53
N THR A 51 -31.66 23.60 -41.65
CA THR A 51 -32.75 23.64 -42.65
C THR A 51 -33.66 22.43 -42.56
N SER A 52 -33.11 21.25 -42.22
CA SER A 52 -33.89 20.02 -42.06
C SER A 52 -34.54 19.91 -40.68
N LYS A 53 -35.58 19.08 -40.58
CA LYS A 53 -36.27 18.80 -39.31
C LYS A 53 -35.34 18.06 -38.34
N GLU A 54 -34.49 17.19 -38.87
CA GLU A 54 -33.46 16.44 -38.14
C GLU A 54 -32.39 17.37 -37.55
N GLU A 55 -31.88 18.34 -38.32
CA GLU A 55 -30.88 19.31 -37.84
C GLU A 55 -31.44 20.20 -36.73
N LYS A 56 -32.70 20.63 -36.84
CA LYS A 56 -33.39 21.42 -35.80
C LYS A 56 -33.53 20.62 -34.51
N LYS A 57 -33.97 19.36 -34.61
CA LYS A 57 -34.09 18.46 -33.46
C LYS A 57 -32.73 18.18 -32.80
N GLN A 58 -31.69 17.96 -33.60
CA GLN A 58 -30.33 17.75 -33.08
C GLN A 58 -29.80 18.99 -32.34
N ASN A 59 -30.08 20.19 -32.85
CA ASN A 59 -29.74 21.43 -32.15
C ASN A 59 -30.48 21.57 -30.82
N GLU A 60 -31.78 21.26 -30.77
CA GLU A 60 -32.58 21.29 -29.55
C GLU A 60 -32.02 20.33 -28.49
N GLU A 61 -31.77 19.06 -28.85
CA GLU A 61 -31.21 18.05 -27.94
C GLU A 61 -29.80 18.44 -27.45
N THR A 62 -28.97 18.97 -28.35
CA THR A 62 -27.61 19.42 -28.01
C THR A 62 -27.62 20.63 -27.08
N LEU A 63 -28.54 21.58 -27.30
CA LEU A 63 -28.71 22.74 -26.44
C LEU A 63 -29.25 22.34 -25.06
N GLN A 64 -30.21 21.41 -25.01
CA GLN A 64 -30.75 20.87 -23.76
C GLN A 64 -29.64 20.17 -22.93
N LEU A 65 -28.79 19.38 -23.58
CA LEU A 65 -27.64 18.77 -22.93
C LEU A 65 -26.67 19.83 -22.38
N ALA A 66 -26.41 20.89 -23.14
CA ALA A 66 -25.54 21.98 -22.71
C ALA A 66 -26.11 22.77 -21.50
N GLU A 67 -27.43 23.00 -21.48
CA GLU A 67 -28.12 23.60 -20.33
C GLU A 67 -28.08 22.70 -19.09
N ASN A 68 -28.25 21.39 -19.26
CA ASN A 68 -28.09 20.43 -18.17
C ASN A 68 -26.65 20.47 -17.59
N ILE A 69 -25.63 20.54 -18.45
CA ILE A 69 -24.22 20.67 -18.02
C ILE A 69 -24.00 22.01 -17.30
N LEU A 70 -24.58 23.11 -17.79
CA LEU A 70 -24.52 24.41 -17.13
C LEU A 70 -25.13 24.37 -15.72
N ALA A 71 -26.28 23.70 -15.55
CA ALA A 71 -26.93 23.52 -14.25
C ALA A 71 -26.05 22.72 -13.28
N ILE A 72 -25.39 21.66 -13.76
CA ILE A 72 -24.42 20.88 -12.97
C ILE A 72 -23.26 21.78 -12.53
N ARG A 73 -22.62 22.52 -13.45
CA ARG A 73 -21.49 23.42 -13.11
C ARG A 73 -21.87 24.53 -12.14
N LYS A 74 -23.07 25.11 -12.27
CA LYS A 74 -23.61 26.06 -11.29
C LYS A 74 -23.81 25.41 -9.93
N THR A 75 -24.32 24.18 -9.89
CA THR A 75 -24.52 23.42 -8.65
C THR A 75 -23.20 23.08 -7.98
N GLU A 76 -22.20 22.59 -8.72
CA GLU A 76 -20.85 22.31 -8.23
C GLU A 76 -20.19 23.58 -7.68
N TYR A 77 -20.32 24.73 -8.37
CA TYR A 77 -19.82 26.01 -7.88
C TYR A 77 -20.52 26.46 -6.60
N ILE A 78 -21.83 26.29 -6.51
CA ILE A 78 -22.61 26.62 -5.30
C ILE A 78 -22.21 25.68 -4.16
N GLN A 79 -22.09 24.37 -4.38
CA GLN A 79 -21.64 23.39 -3.40
C GLN A 79 -20.21 23.70 -2.92
N GLY A 80 -19.29 24.03 -3.83
CA GLY A 80 -17.92 24.40 -3.50
C GLY A 80 -17.77 25.77 -2.83
N LYS A 81 -18.72 26.70 -3.05
CA LYS A 81 -18.71 28.05 -2.46
C LYS A 81 -19.44 28.15 -1.12
N PHE A 82 -20.51 27.37 -0.94
CA PHE A 82 -21.41 27.47 0.21
C PHE A 82 -21.37 26.25 1.14
N ASP A 83 -20.44 25.31 0.92
CA ASP A 83 -20.23 24.14 1.80
C ASP A 83 -21.54 23.36 2.05
N ILE A 84 -22.38 23.24 1.02
CA ILE A 84 -23.70 22.61 1.13
C ILE A 84 -23.49 21.10 1.23
N LYS A 85 -23.41 20.61 2.46
CA LYS A 85 -23.31 19.19 2.81
C LYS A 85 -24.58 18.47 2.37
N ASN A 86 -24.44 17.24 1.85
CA ASN A 86 -25.57 16.33 1.73
C ASN A 86 -26.09 16.03 3.14
N THR A 87 -27.20 16.66 3.53
CA THR A 87 -27.72 16.71 4.91
C THR A 87 -28.01 15.33 5.50
N ALA A 88 -28.35 14.34 4.67
CA ALA A 88 -28.55 12.96 5.13
C ALA A 88 -27.21 12.25 5.42
N LYS A 89 -26.22 12.39 4.53
CA LYS A 89 -24.90 11.75 4.71
C LYS A 89 -24.11 12.40 5.85
N ALA A 90 -24.20 13.72 6.01
CA ALA A 90 -23.52 14.45 7.07
C ALA A 90 -23.95 13.99 8.48
N LYS A 91 -25.21 13.59 8.64
CA LYS A 91 -25.77 13.10 9.92
C LYS A 91 -25.39 11.66 10.25
N ARG A 92 -24.74 10.93 9.34
CA ARG A 92 -24.33 9.55 9.61
C ARG A 92 -23.25 9.52 10.71
N ILE A 93 -23.35 8.54 11.61
CA ILE A 93 -22.37 8.32 12.69
C ILE A 93 -21.05 7.82 12.10
N PHE A 94 -19.95 8.52 12.39
CA PHE A 94 -18.62 8.23 11.87
C PHE A 94 -18.08 6.87 12.33
N LEU A 95 -18.28 6.52 13.62
CA LEU A 95 -17.76 5.27 14.17
C LEU A 95 -18.44 4.03 13.57
N ASN A 96 -19.72 4.12 13.20
CA ASN A 96 -20.43 3.04 12.51
C ASN A 96 -19.84 2.82 11.11
N TYR A 97 -19.65 3.91 10.36
CA TYR A 97 -18.97 3.86 9.06
C TYR A 97 -17.57 3.24 9.17
N PHE A 98 -16.78 3.64 10.16
CA PHE A 98 -15.45 3.08 10.37
C PHE A 98 -15.50 1.57 10.69
N SER A 99 -16.49 1.13 11.49
CA SER A 99 -16.69 -0.29 11.81
C SER A 99 -16.98 -1.11 10.55
N GLU A 100 -17.90 -0.64 9.71
CA GLU A 100 -18.23 -1.30 8.44
C GLU A 100 -17.00 -1.41 7.53
N LEU A 101 -16.19 -0.36 7.43
CA LEU A 101 -14.92 -0.42 6.69
C LEU A 101 -13.94 -1.43 7.25
N ALA A 102 -13.89 -1.60 8.57
CA ALA A 102 -13.04 -2.60 9.21
C ALA A 102 -13.54 -4.02 8.88
N GLU A 103 -14.84 -4.27 9.00
CA GLU A 103 -15.49 -5.55 8.70
C GLU A 103 -15.33 -5.96 7.23
N GLU A 104 -15.40 -5.01 6.29
CA GLU A 104 -15.08 -5.25 4.88
C GLU A 104 -13.67 -5.84 4.69
N LYS A 105 -12.69 -5.47 5.52
CA LYS A 105 -11.32 -6.00 5.42
C LYS A 105 -11.20 -7.43 5.95
N GLN A 106 -12.07 -7.83 6.86
CA GLN A 106 -12.15 -9.21 7.32
C GLN A 106 -12.57 -10.14 6.17
N LYS A 107 -13.58 -9.73 5.40
CA LYS A 107 -14.12 -10.50 4.27
C LYS A 107 -13.10 -10.76 3.15
N LYS A 108 -12.05 -9.92 3.06
CA LYS A 108 -10.98 -10.05 2.05
C LYS A 108 -9.79 -10.90 2.51
N ASN A 109 -9.96 -11.77 3.52
CA ASN A 109 -8.93 -12.68 4.06
C ASN A 109 -7.59 -12.03 4.48
N SER A 110 -7.56 -10.70 4.68
CA SER A 110 -6.35 -10.00 5.11
C SER A 110 -6.37 -9.79 6.63
N LEU A 111 -6.20 -10.88 7.40
CA LEU A 111 -6.31 -10.88 8.87
C LEU A 111 -5.46 -9.79 9.54
N ASN A 112 -4.22 -9.61 9.07
CA ASN A 112 -3.33 -8.57 9.59
C ASN A 112 -3.82 -7.16 9.29
N ASN A 113 -4.41 -6.93 8.11
CA ASN A 113 -4.98 -5.64 7.77
C ASN A 113 -6.23 -5.37 8.61
N TYR A 114 -7.12 -6.36 8.74
CA TYR A 114 -8.29 -6.31 9.61
C TYR A 114 -7.91 -5.96 11.06
N ASN A 115 -6.94 -6.66 11.65
CA ASN A 115 -6.48 -6.41 13.03
C ASN A 115 -6.01 -4.97 13.23
N CYS A 116 -5.36 -4.38 12.22
CA CYS A 116 -4.94 -2.98 12.24
C CYS A 116 -6.12 -2.01 12.21
N TRP A 117 -7.12 -2.25 11.35
CA TRP A 117 -8.37 -1.48 11.32
C TRP A 117 -9.15 -1.61 12.63
N TYR A 118 -9.32 -2.82 13.14
CA TYR A 118 -10.01 -3.10 14.39
C TYR A 118 -9.32 -2.40 15.58
N SER A 119 -7.99 -2.52 15.68
CA SER A 119 -7.23 -1.82 16.74
C SER A 119 -7.39 -0.31 16.63
N THR A 120 -7.39 0.24 15.41
CA THR A 120 -7.65 1.67 15.18
C THR A 120 -9.05 2.06 15.67
N LEU A 121 -10.08 1.25 15.39
CA LEU A 121 -11.45 1.49 15.87
C LEU A 121 -11.51 1.51 17.40
N GLN A 122 -10.87 0.56 18.09
CA GLN A 122 -10.83 0.55 19.56
C GLN A 122 -10.18 1.82 20.12
N HIS A 123 -9.14 2.31 19.46
CA HIS A 123 -8.50 3.57 19.82
C HIS A 123 -9.40 4.79 19.57
N LEU A 124 -10.15 4.82 18.46
CA LEU A 124 -11.08 5.90 18.14
C LEU A 124 -12.25 5.95 19.12
N LYS A 125 -12.81 4.80 19.53
CA LYS A 125 -13.89 4.72 20.54
C LYS A 125 -13.52 5.36 21.88
N LYS A 126 -12.22 5.49 22.20
CA LYS A 126 -11.75 6.14 23.44
C LYS A 126 -11.74 7.67 23.36
N ILE A 127 -11.80 8.26 22.17
CA ILE A 127 -11.65 9.72 21.96
C ILE A 127 -12.77 10.38 21.15
N VAL A 128 -13.59 9.57 20.47
CA VAL A 128 -14.71 10.01 19.65
C VAL A 128 -16.01 9.53 20.32
N SER A 129 -16.98 10.44 20.46
CA SER A 129 -18.31 10.10 20.99
C SER A 129 -19.03 9.08 20.10
N ALA A 130 -19.84 8.21 20.69
CA ALA A 130 -20.66 7.23 19.96
C ALA A 130 -21.62 7.89 18.95
N ASN A 131 -22.06 9.11 19.22
CA ASN A 131 -22.99 9.87 18.37
C ASN A 131 -22.29 10.85 17.43
N PHE A 132 -20.96 10.85 17.36
CA PHE A 132 -20.20 11.78 16.54
C PHE A 132 -20.47 11.56 15.05
N THR A 133 -20.91 12.61 14.37
CA THR A 133 -21.36 12.57 12.98
C THR A 133 -20.30 13.07 12.00
N PHE A 134 -20.51 12.85 10.70
CA PHE A 134 -19.64 13.40 9.67
C PHE A 134 -19.67 14.94 9.61
N ASP A 135 -20.77 15.56 10.06
CA ASP A 135 -20.92 17.01 10.09
C ASP A 135 -19.88 17.69 10.99
N GLU A 136 -19.49 17.00 12.06
CA GLU A 136 -18.53 17.45 13.07
C GLU A 136 -17.06 17.21 12.69
N ILE A 137 -16.80 16.56 11.55
CA ILE A 137 -15.44 16.31 11.08
C ILE A 137 -14.89 17.56 10.41
N ASP A 138 -13.87 18.14 11.03
CA ASP A 138 -13.07 19.24 10.50
C ASP A 138 -11.55 18.94 10.62
N GLU A 139 -10.72 19.93 10.25
CA GLU A 139 -9.27 19.80 10.39
C GLU A 139 -8.82 19.66 11.86
N ASN A 140 -9.51 20.31 12.80
CA ASN A 140 -9.19 20.26 14.22
C ASN A 140 -9.45 18.87 14.81
N PHE A 141 -10.52 18.21 14.40
CA PHE A 141 -10.81 16.83 14.76
C PHE A 141 -9.71 15.89 14.26
N VAL A 142 -9.27 16.02 13.01
CA VAL A 142 -8.17 15.20 12.47
C VAL A 142 -6.87 15.44 13.25
N LYS A 143 -6.57 16.69 13.62
CA LYS A 143 -5.43 17.04 14.50
C LYS A 143 -5.56 16.44 15.90
N LYS A 144 -6.76 16.48 16.50
CA LYS A 144 -7.06 15.86 17.81
C LYS A 144 -6.81 14.36 17.79
N VAL A 145 -7.27 13.66 16.75
CA VAL A 145 -7.03 12.22 16.57
C VAL A 145 -5.52 11.94 16.42
N ARG A 146 -4.80 12.72 15.62
CA ARG A 146 -3.34 12.61 15.49
C ARG A 146 -2.65 12.78 16.85
N ASN A 147 -2.99 13.85 17.58
CA ASN A 147 -2.40 14.16 18.89
C ASN A 147 -2.63 13.05 19.91
N TYR A 148 -3.82 12.42 19.90
CA TYR A 148 -4.09 11.26 20.74
C TYR A 148 -3.18 10.08 20.42
N PHE A 149 -3.01 9.72 19.14
CA PHE A 149 -2.08 8.64 18.76
C PHE A 149 -0.64 8.94 19.13
N ASP A 150 -0.25 10.22 19.14
CA ASP A 150 1.12 10.63 19.46
C ASP A 150 1.40 10.56 20.97
N ASN A 151 0.48 11.05 21.78
CA ASN A 151 0.75 11.41 23.18
C ASN A 151 -0.05 10.62 24.22
N LYS A 152 -1.16 9.97 23.84
CA LYS A 152 -2.09 9.32 24.79
C LYS A 152 -2.38 7.86 24.49
N ALA A 153 -2.24 7.43 23.24
CA ALA A 153 -2.56 6.06 22.87
C ALA A 153 -1.52 5.08 23.44
N VAL A 154 -2.03 4.05 24.11
CA VAL A 154 -1.24 2.98 24.72
C VAL A 154 -1.69 1.60 24.24
N THR A 155 -0.78 0.63 24.29
CA THR A 155 -1.06 -0.79 24.06
C THR A 155 -1.96 -1.35 25.16
N LYS A 156 -2.41 -2.60 25.00
CA LYS A 156 -3.17 -3.31 26.06
C LYS A 156 -2.37 -3.45 27.37
N SER A 157 -1.04 -3.42 27.29
CA SER A 157 -0.14 -3.46 28.44
C SER A 157 0.25 -2.07 28.94
N SER A 158 -0.52 -1.03 28.59
CA SER A 158 -0.31 0.37 29.02
C SER A 158 1.01 1.00 28.59
N LEU A 159 1.70 0.42 27.59
CA LEU A 159 2.92 1.00 27.02
C LEU A 159 2.59 1.97 25.87
N PRO A 160 3.37 3.05 25.66
CA PRO A 160 3.21 3.93 24.50
C PRO A 160 3.25 3.15 23.17
N LEU A 161 2.49 3.60 22.18
CA LEU A 161 2.54 3.01 20.83
C LEU A 161 3.89 3.26 20.16
N SER A 162 4.42 2.24 19.50
CA SER A 162 5.59 2.37 18.63
C SER A 162 5.32 3.32 17.45
N GLN A 163 6.37 3.94 16.90
CA GLN A 163 6.25 4.87 15.77
C GLN A 163 5.53 4.24 14.56
N ASN A 164 5.84 2.99 14.23
CA ASN A 164 5.21 2.30 13.11
C ASN A 164 3.75 1.88 13.40
N SER A 165 3.39 1.66 14.68
CA SER A 165 1.99 1.48 15.09
C SER A 165 1.21 2.79 14.94
N LYS A 166 1.77 3.93 15.40
CA LYS A 166 1.19 5.27 15.20
C LYS A 166 0.94 5.55 13.71
N TYR A 167 1.96 5.33 12.87
CA TYR A 167 1.86 5.45 11.41
C TYR A 167 0.74 4.59 10.83
N SER A 168 0.70 3.31 11.18
CA SER A 168 -0.25 2.36 10.62
C SER A 168 -1.69 2.70 11.00
N TYR A 169 -1.96 2.95 12.29
CA TYR A 169 -3.30 3.25 12.79
C TYR A 169 -3.81 4.60 12.26
N PHE A 170 -2.97 5.64 12.31
CA PHE A 170 -3.38 6.94 11.81
C PHE A 170 -3.63 6.92 10.31
N ASN A 171 -2.88 6.13 9.53
CA ASN A 171 -3.16 5.98 8.11
C ASN A 171 -4.46 5.21 7.82
N LYS A 172 -4.91 4.30 8.71
CA LYS A 172 -6.26 3.70 8.58
C LYS A 172 -7.35 4.74 8.81
N PHE A 173 -7.21 5.56 9.84
CA PHE A 173 -8.07 6.72 10.07
C PHE A 173 -8.07 7.69 8.87
N LYS A 174 -6.90 8.07 8.36
CA LYS A 174 -6.84 8.92 7.17
C LYS A 174 -7.46 8.27 5.94
N ALA A 175 -7.33 6.96 5.78
CA ALA A 175 -7.96 6.23 4.68
C ALA A 175 -9.48 6.25 4.77
N SER A 176 -10.07 6.13 5.97
CA SER A 176 -11.53 6.26 6.14
C SER A 176 -12.02 7.66 5.81
N ILE A 177 -11.28 8.71 6.20
CA ILE A 177 -11.65 10.10 5.88
C ILE A 177 -11.57 10.37 4.38
N ARG A 178 -10.56 9.83 3.67
CA ARG A 178 -10.48 9.95 2.20
C ARG A 178 -11.64 9.24 1.51
N LYS A 179 -11.95 8.00 1.90
CA LYS A 179 -13.08 7.24 1.35
C LYS A 179 -14.41 7.96 1.63
N ALA A 180 -14.58 8.52 2.82
CA ALA A 180 -15.75 9.31 3.18
C ALA A 180 -15.93 10.56 2.29
N PHE A 181 -14.83 11.24 1.94
CA PHE A 181 -14.84 12.34 0.98
C PHE A 181 -15.22 11.86 -0.44
N GLU A 182 -14.61 10.79 -0.92
CA GLU A 182 -14.90 10.20 -2.24
C GLU A 182 -16.37 9.75 -2.36
N GLU A 183 -16.95 9.25 -1.27
CA GLU A 183 -18.36 8.84 -1.20
C GLU A 183 -19.32 10.00 -0.88
N GLY A 184 -18.84 11.23 -0.74
CA GLY A 184 -19.65 12.43 -0.53
C GLY A 184 -20.23 12.59 0.88
N TYR A 185 -19.64 11.95 1.90
CA TYR A 185 -19.95 12.24 3.32
C TYR A 185 -19.27 13.52 3.81
N LEU A 186 -18.17 13.92 3.17
CA LEU A 186 -17.42 15.14 3.46
C LEU A 186 -17.27 15.97 2.19
N SER A 187 -17.41 17.30 2.30
CA SER A 187 -17.16 18.25 1.22
C SER A 187 -15.66 18.53 1.01
N ILE A 188 -14.85 18.31 2.05
CA ILE A 188 -13.42 18.57 2.07
C ILE A 188 -12.68 17.30 2.47
N ASN A 189 -11.60 16.99 1.74
CA ASN A 189 -10.69 15.93 2.11
C ASN A 189 -9.79 16.35 3.29
N TYR A 190 -10.31 16.35 4.51
CA TYR A 190 -9.56 16.73 5.71
C TYR A 190 -8.34 15.84 5.99
N ALA A 191 -8.28 14.62 5.44
CA ALA A 191 -7.11 13.77 5.54
C ALA A 191 -5.88 14.35 4.82
N SER A 192 -6.06 15.13 3.76
CA SER A 192 -4.92 15.76 3.06
C SER A 192 -4.32 16.93 3.84
N LYS A 193 -5.11 17.57 4.70
CA LYS A 193 -4.73 18.77 5.48
C LYS A 193 -3.76 18.48 6.63
N VAL A 194 -3.76 17.26 7.16
CA VAL A 194 -2.92 16.88 8.30
C VAL A 194 -1.85 15.87 7.87
N LYS A 195 -0.56 16.18 8.09
CA LYS A 195 0.54 15.26 7.79
C LYS A 195 0.43 13.96 8.60
N SER A 196 0.76 12.83 7.97
CA SER A 196 0.85 11.55 8.67
C SER A 196 2.11 11.50 9.55
N PHE A 197 2.20 10.47 10.39
CA PHE A 197 3.47 10.16 11.06
C PHE A 197 4.53 9.76 10.04
N ALA A 198 5.81 9.95 10.37
CA ALA A 198 6.89 9.39 9.57
C ALA A 198 6.94 7.87 9.79
N GLN A 199 7.14 7.10 8.72
CA GLN A 199 7.42 5.68 8.83
C GLN A 199 8.87 5.49 9.31
N ALA A 200 9.05 4.80 10.43
CA ALA A 200 10.39 4.50 10.93
C ALA A 200 10.96 3.28 10.19
N GLU A 201 12.26 3.33 9.90
CA GLU A 201 12.99 2.19 9.34
C GLU A 201 13.02 1.07 10.39
N SER A 202 12.61 -0.14 10.01
CA SER A 202 12.67 -1.30 10.88
C SER A 202 13.98 -2.02 10.64
N GLN A 203 14.80 -2.20 11.69
CA GLN A 203 15.96 -3.08 11.62
C GLN A 203 15.48 -4.52 11.38
N ARG A 204 16.01 -5.16 10.34
CA ARG A 204 15.67 -6.54 9.98
C ARG A 204 16.80 -7.45 10.40
N GLU A 205 16.53 -8.24 11.43
CA GLU A 205 17.45 -9.27 11.89
C GLU A 205 17.60 -10.37 10.84
N TYR A 206 18.84 -10.81 10.64
CA TYR A 206 19.22 -11.90 9.75
C TYR A 206 20.40 -12.69 10.36
N LEU A 207 20.57 -13.92 9.87
CA LEU A 207 21.69 -14.78 10.23
C LEU A 207 22.83 -14.60 9.23
N THR A 208 24.05 -14.42 9.72
CA THR A 208 25.27 -14.59 8.92
C THR A 208 25.44 -16.05 8.51
N PHE A 209 26.33 -16.31 7.56
CA PHE A 209 26.62 -17.69 7.13
C PHE A 209 27.07 -18.58 8.29
N ASP A 210 27.99 -18.09 9.12
CA ASP A 210 28.51 -18.84 10.28
C ASP A 210 27.43 -19.10 11.35
N GLU A 211 26.57 -18.11 11.62
CA GLU A 211 25.42 -18.29 12.53
C GLU A 211 24.43 -19.31 11.98
N LEU A 212 24.10 -19.26 10.68
CA LEU A 212 23.23 -20.24 10.04
C LEU A 212 23.84 -21.65 10.08
N GLN A 213 25.14 -21.77 9.85
CA GLN A 213 25.87 -23.03 9.90
C GLN A 213 25.88 -23.64 11.31
N ARG A 214 26.12 -22.83 12.35
CA ARG A 214 26.01 -23.27 13.75
C ARG A 214 24.58 -23.67 14.10
N LEU A 215 23.59 -22.89 13.65
CA LEU A 215 22.18 -23.16 13.88
C LEU A 215 21.75 -24.50 13.26
N ALA A 216 22.15 -24.77 12.01
CA ALA A 216 21.86 -26.03 11.31
C ALA A 216 22.45 -27.26 12.03
N LYS A 217 23.64 -27.14 12.63
CA LYS A 217 24.29 -28.19 13.43
C LYS A 217 23.67 -28.36 14.82
N THR A 218 23.00 -27.33 15.34
CA THR A 218 22.40 -27.35 16.68
C THR A 218 21.08 -28.13 16.69
N ASN A 219 20.82 -28.85 17.77
CA ASN A 219 19.56 -29.58 17.97
C ASN A 219 18.36 -28.60 18.06
N CYS A 220 17.31 -28.89 17.30
CA CYS A 220 16.02 -28.18 17.34
C CYS A 220 14.96 -29.16 17.84
N LYS A 221 14.13 -28.76 18.81
CA LYS A 221 13.15 -29.65 19.41
C LYS A 221 12.17 -30.24 18.39
N TYR A 222 11.82 -29.46 17.36
CA TYR A 222 10.87 -29.87 16.32
C TYR A 222 11.58 -29.97 14.98
N GLU A 223 11.79 -31.19 14.51
CA GLU A 223 12.53 -31.44 13.27
C GLU A 223 11.85 -30.80 12.05
N VAL A 224 10.50 -30.83 11.99
CA VAL A 224 9.75 -30.16 10.93
C VAL A 224 9.98 -28.64 10.90
N LEU A 225 10.13 -28.01 12.07
CA LEU A 225 10.43 -26.58 12.18
C LEU A 225 11.86 -26.30 11.71
N LYS A 226 12.83 -27.14 12.10
CA LYS A 226 14.23 -27.05 11.66
C LYS A 226 14.31 -27.08 10.14
N ARG A 227 13.74 -28.13 9.52
CA ARG A 227 13.70 -28.27 8.07
C ARG A 227 13.01 -27.11 7.38
N ALA A 228 11.84 -26.68 7.86
CA ALA A 228 11.10 -25.56 7.27
C ALA A 228 11.86 -24.23 7.36
N PHE A 229 12.47 -23.95 8.51
CA PHE A 229 13.23 -22.72 8.74
C PHE A 229 14.50 -22.66 7.88
N LEU A 230 15.26 -23.75 7.83
CA LEU A 230 16.45 -23.84 6.98
C LEU A 230 16.07 -23.78 5.50
N PHE A 231 14.97 -24.43 5.10
CA PHE A 231 14.45 -24.33 3.75
C PHE A 231 14.09 -22.88 3.39
N SER A 232 13.50 -22.12 4.31
CA SER A 232 13.28 -20.67 4.11
C SER A 232 14.59 -19.88 3.98
N CYS A 233 15.64 -20.22 4.74
CA CYS A 233 16.96 -19.59 4.61
C CYS A 233 17.62 -19.86 3.24
N LEU A 234 17.36 -21.01 2.62
CA LEU A 234 17.95 -21.39 1.34
C LEU A 234 17.10 -20.98 0.12
N SER A 235 15.78 -20.90 0.28
CA SER A 235 14.84 -20.59 -0.81
C SER A 235 14.32 -19.14 -0.77
N GLY A 236 14.31 -18.50 0.39
CA GLY A 236 13.68 -17.20 0.59
C GLY A 236 12.15 -17.23 0.67
N LEU A 237 11.52 -18.41 0.70
CA LEU A 237 10.06 -18.54 0.74
C LEU A 237 9.46 -18.05 2.07
N ARG A 238 8.24 -17.50 2.02
CA ARG A 238 7.53 -17.02 3.20
C ARG A 238 7.00 -18.19 4.01
N TRP A 239 6.77 -17.96 5.30
CA TRP A 239 6.13 -18.93 6.18
C TRP A 239 4.82 -19.49 5.61
N SER A 240 3.93 -18.61 5.13
CA SER A 240 2.63 -19.01 4.58
C SER A 240 2.80 -20.01 3.44
N ASP A 241 3.66 -19.67 2.48
CA ASP A 241 3.91 -20.47 1.28
C ASP A 241 4.55 -21.82 1.65
N ILE A 242 5.49 -21.84 2.61
CA ILE A 242 6.10 -23.09 3.13
C ILE A 242 5.07 -23.95 3.87
N ASN A 243 4.21 -23.35 4.68
CA ASN A 243 3.21 -24.04 5.47
C ASN A 243 2.13 -24.68 4.58
N THR A 244 1.84 -24.08 3.44
CA THR A 244 0.90 -24.61 2.45
C THR A 244 1.56 -25.43 1.34
N LEU A 245 2.88 -25.56 1.31
CA LEU A 245 3.56 -26.30 0.25
C LEU A 245 3.10 -27.77 0.23
N VAL A 246 2.59 -28.22 -0.93
CA VAL A 246 2.24 -29.63 -1.18
C VAL A 246 3.21 -30.28 -2.16
N TRP A 247 3.29 -31.61 -2.15
CA TRP A 247 4.21 -32.30 -3.03
C TRP A 247 3.94 -32.03 -4.51
N SER A 248 2.70 -31.86 -4.97
CA SER A 248 2.41 -31.54 -6.38
C SER A 248 3.06 -30.24 -6.90
N GLU A 249 3.46 -29.34 -6.00
CA GLU A 249 4.15 -28.09 -6.31
C GLU A 249 5.67 -28.24 -6.43
N VAL A 250 6.25 -29.34 -5.93
CA VAL A 250 7.68 -29.64 -6.04
C VAL A 250 7.95 -30.41 -7.33
N ARG A 251 8.82 -29.90 -8.20
CA ARG A 251 9.17 -30.53 -9.49
C ARG A 251 10.67 -30.80 -9.53
N ASP A 252 11.01 -32.03 -9.84
CA ASP A 252 12.39 -32.48 -10.05
C ASP A 252 12.58 -32.65 -11.57
N GLU A 253 13.50 -31.90 -12.17
CA GLU A 253 13.77 -31.79 -13.61
C GLU A 253 15.25 -32.08 -13.88
N GLY A 254 15.59 -33.37 -13.95
CA GLY A 254 16.98 -33.81 -14.09
C GLY A 254 17.80 -33.41 -12.87
N GLU A 255 18.84 -32.60 -13.08
CA GLU A 255 19.72 -32.10 -12.01
C GLU A 255 19.15 -30.90 -11.23
N PHE A 256 18.03 -30.33 -11.67
CA PHE A 256 17.44 -29.15 -11.05
C PHE A 256 16.12 -29.50 -10.34
N SER A 257 15.87 -28.85 -9.22
CA SER A 257 14.56 -28.87 -8.56
C SER A 257 13.96 -27.47 -8.53
N LYS A 258 12.63 -27.39 -8.65
CA LYS A 258 11.89 -26.14 -8.52
C LYS A 258 10.60 -26.31 -7.73
N VAL A 259 10.13 -25.20 -7.16
CA VAL A 259 8.83 -25.08 -6.52
C VAL A 259 7.95 -24.18 -7.36
N ASN A 260 6.83 -24.72 -7.82
CA ASN A 260 5.82 -24.04 -8.62
C ASN A 260 4.59 -23.81 -7.75
N PHE A 261 4.38 -22.58 -7.30
CA PHE A 261 3.32 -22.27 -6.35
C PHE A 261 2.72 -20.89 -6.64
N ARG A 262 1.48 -20.70 -6.19
CA ARG A 262 0.85 -19.39 -6.18
C ARG A 262 1.09 -18.75 -4.83
N GLN A 263 1.78 -17.61 -4.80
CA GLN A 263 2.06 -16.92 -3.53
C GLN A 263 0.76 -16.51 -2.84
N GLU A 264 0.60 -16.78 -1.55
CA GLU A 264 -0.64 -16.43 -0.84
C GLU A 264 -0.88 -14.92 -0.78
N LYS A 265 0.19 -14.12 -0.67
CA LYS A 265 0.08 -12.67 -0.42
C LYS A 265 -0.12 -11.84 -1.69
N THR A 266 0.50 -12.24 -2.79
CA THR A 266 0.53 -11.48 -4.06
C THR A 266 -0.27 -12.17 -5.15
N GLU A 267 -0.70 -13.41 -4.92
CA GLU A 267 -1.42 -14.26 -5.88
C GLU A 267 -0.68 -14.54 -7.20
N GLY A 268 0.59 -14.15 -7.32
CA GLY A 268 1.42 -14.42 -8.48
C GLY A 268 1.83 -15.90 -8.55
N VAL A 269 1.85 -16.45 -9.77
CA VAL A 269 2.44 -17.77 -10.04
C VAL A 269 3.95 -17.59 -10.08
N GLU A 270 4.66 -18.30 -9.20
CA GLU A 270 6.11 -18.23 -9.08
C GLU A 270 6.74 -19.58 -9.39
N TYR A 271 7.87 -19.51 -10.08
CA TYR A 271 8.73 -20.65 -10.40
C TYR A 271 10.07 -20.42 -9.73
N LEU A 272 10.30 -21.09 -8.61
CA LEU A 272 11.52 -20.91 -7.83
C LEU A 272 12.41 -22.14 -7.93
N TYR A 273 13.54 -22.00 -8.63
CA TYR A 273 14.61 -23.00 -8.55
C TYR A 273 15.24 -23.02 -7.17
N ILE A 274 15.39 -24.23 -6.63
CA ILE A 274 15.97 -24.52 -5.32
C ILE A 274 17.24 -25.37 -5.49
N SER A 275 18.21 -25.19 -4.59
CA SER A 275 19.44 -26.00 -4.60
C SER A 275 19.18 -27.43 -4.16
N ASN A 276 20.10 -28.35 -4.47
CA ASN A 276 20.05 -29.74 -4.00
C ASN A 276 19.96 -29.82 -2.47
N GLN A 277 20.73 -28.99 -1.76
CA GLN A 277 20.66 -28.87 -0.31
C GLN A 277 19.26 -28.45 0.18
N ALA A 278 18.61 -27.50 -0.50
CA ALA A 278 17.24 -27.11 -0.15
C ALA A 278 16.23 -28.21 -0.47
N ARG A 279 16.46 -28.98 -1.54
CA ARG A 279 15.63 -30.12 -1.94
C ARG A 279 15.70 -31.28 -0.93
N GLU A 280 16.87 -31.55 -0.38
CA GLU A 280 17.08 -32.56 0.67
C GLU A 280 16.28 -32.25 1.93
N LEU A 281 16.16 -30.98 2.32
CA LEU A 281 15.36 -30.55 3.48
C LEU A 281 13.85 -30.82 3.34
N LEU A 282 13.36 -31.04 2.12
CA LEU A 282 11.96 -31.43 1.89
C LEU A 282 11.70 -32.89 2.29
N GLY A 283 12.75 -33.72 2.31
CA GLY A 283 12.69 -35.15 2.59
C GLY A 283 12.20 -36.00 1.42
N GLU A 284 11.75 -37.21 1.74
CA GLU A 284 11.23 -38.17 0.77
C GLU A 284 9.87 -37.75 0.22
N ARG A 285 9.68 -38.02 -1.07
CA ARG A 285 8.45 -37.72 -1.79
C ARG A 285 7.28 -38.49 -1.17
N LYS A 286 6.14 -37.81 -0.99
CA LYS A 286 4.87 -38.44 -0.56
C LYS A 286 3.78 -38.21 -1.60
N SER A 287 2.52 -38.49 -1.23
CA SER A 287 1.37 -38.27 -2.10
C SER A 287 1.31 -36.82 -2.58
N MET A 288 0.84 -36.62 -3.81
CA MET A 288 0.83 -35.30 -4.47
C MET A 288 0.09 -34.23 -3.66
N THR A 289 -0.94 -34.61 -2.90
CA THR A 289 -1.75 -33.69 -2.08
C THR A 289 -1.24 -33.52 -0.65
N ASP A 290 -0.24 -34.29 -0.23
CA ASP A 290 0.31 -34.19 1.11
C ASP A 290 1.12 -32.89 1.27
N ARG A 291 0.97 -32.25 2.43
CA ARG A 291 1.83 -31.14 2.85
C ARG A 291 3.27 -31.63 3.01
N VAL A 292 4.23 -30.91 2.42
CA VAL A 292 5.66 -31.21 2.53
C VAL A 292 6.13 -31.11 3.98
N PHE A 293 5.69 -30.07 4.68
CA PHE A 293 5.99 -29.83 6.10
C PHE A 293 4.80 -30.20 7.00
N LYS A 294 4.39 -31.47 6.97
CA LYS A 294 3.26 -31.96 7.79
C LYS A 294 3.51 -31.72 9.29
N GLY A 295 2.53 -31.12 9.98
CA GLY A 295 2.63 -30.80 11.41
C GLY A 295 3.39 -29.50 11.71
N LEU A 296 3.79 -28.74 10.69
CA LEU A 296 4.23 -27.37 10.86
C LEU A 296 3.04 -26.53 11.37
N LYS A 297 3.21 -25.80 12.48
CA LYS A 297 2.15 -25.02 13.11
C LYS A 297 2.63 -23.61 13.36
N TYR A 298 1.77 -22.63 13.09
CA TYR A 298 2.03 -21.26 13.47
C TYR A 298 1.58 -21.03 14.91
N GLY A 299 2.44 -20.45 15.75
CA GLY A 299 2.05 -20.11 17.12
C GLY A 299 3.22 -19.79 18.03
N ALA A 300 2.88 -19.35 19.25
CA ALA A 300 3.84 -18.98 20.28
C ALA A 300 4.86 -20.09 20.59
N VAL A 301 4.45 -21.36 20.51
CA VAL A 301 5.34 -22.51 20.75
C VAL A 301 6.49 -22.54 19.75
N TYR A 302 6.21 -22.45 18.44
CA TYR A 302 7.25 -22.53 17.41
C TYR A 302 8.10 -21.26 17.37
N ASN A 303 7.48 -20.08 17.58
CA ASN A 303 8.23 -18.83 17.70
C ASN A 303 9.19 -18.85 18.89
N THR A 304 8.74 -19.37 20.04
CA THR A 304 9.59 -19.52 21.23
C THR A 304 10.69 -20.55 20.99
N GLU A 305 10.39 -21.64 20.28
CA GLU A 305 11.42 -22.63 19.93
C GLU A 305 12.48 -22.07 18.99
N ILE A 306 12.15 -21.22 18.01
CA ILE A 306 13.15 -20.54 17.17
C ILE A 306 14.13 -19.76 18.06
N VAL A 307 13.62 -18.99 19.02
CA VAL A 307 14.46 -18.21 19.95
C VAL A 307 15.35 -19.13 20.78
N ARG A 308 14.79 -20.20 21.37
CA ARG A 308 15.55 -21.16 22.18
C ARG A 308 16.60 -21.89 21.35
N TRP A 309 16.28 -22.26 20.10
CA TRP A 309 17.20 -22.90 19.18
C TRP A 309 18.36 -21.97 18.80
N CYS A 310 18.06 -20.70 18.52
CA CYS A 310 19.08 -19.67 18.28
C CYS A 310 20.01 -19.51 19.50
N ASN A 311 19.45 -19.41 20.71
CA ASN A 311 20.24 -19.30 21.94
C ASN A 311 21.16 -20.52 22.12
N ARG A 312 20.68 -21.74 21.87
CA ARG A 312 21.52 -22.96 21.92
C ARG A 312 22.66 -22.94 20.89
N ALA A 313 22.44 -22.29 19.75
CA ALA A 313 23.45 -22.12 18.71
C ALA A 313 24.42 -20.94 18.97
N GLY A 314 24.26 -20.22 20.09
CA GLY A 314 25.03 -19.02 20.40
C GLY A 314 24.69 -17.84 19.48
N VAL A 315 23.41 -17.72 19.09
CA VAL A 315 22.84 -16.61 18.31
C VAL A 315 21.86 -15.86 19.20
N PHE A 316 22.23 -14.65 19.64
CA PHE A 316 21.45 -13.84 20.58
C PHE A 316 20.57 -12.78 19.90
N LYS A 317 20.57 -12.73 18.57
CA LYS A 317 19.70 -11.86 17.78
C LYS A 317 18.23 -12.25 17.94
N HIS A 318 17.32 -11.30 17.77
CA HIS A 318 15.89 -11.59 17.78
C HIS A 318 15.44 -12.19 16.42
N ILE A 319 15.69 -13.49 16.26
CA ILE A 319 15.35 -14.23 15.05
C ILE A 319 13.91 -14.72 15.10
N THR A 320 13.15 -14.39 14.05
CA THR A 320 11.81 -14.93 13.79
C THR A 320 11.82 -15.77 12.52
N PHE A 321 10.73 -16.47 12.20
CA PHE A 321 10.67 -17.18 10.92
C PHE A 321 10.84 -16.23 9.71
N HIS A 322 10.39 -14.98 9.81
CA HIS A 322 10.59 -14.01 8.73
C HIS A 322 12.06 -13.62 8.53
N SER A 323 12.87 -13.69 9.60
CA SER A 323 14.32 -13.48 9.52
C SER A 323 14.99 -14.49 8.60
N ALA A 324 14.48 -15.73 8.47
CA ALA A 324 15.03 -16.72 7.54
C ALA A 324 15.02 -16.24 6.07
N ARG A 325 13.94 -15.55 5.67
CA ARG A 325 13.85 -14.93 4.35
C ARG A 325 14.81 -13.75 4.20
N HIS A 326 15.05 -12.98 5.25
CA HIS A 326 16.06 -11.92 5.24
C HIS A 326 17.47 -12.50 5.13
N THR A 327 17.77 -13.58 5.85
CA THR A 327 19.00 -14.36 5.72
C THR A 327 19.25 -14.76 4.27
N ASN A 328 18.25 -15.33 3.58
CA ASN A 328 18.41 -15.69 2.17
C ASN A 328 18.77 -14.48 1.30
N ALA A 329 18.04 -13.37 1.48
CA ALA A 329 18.25 -12.15 0.70
C ALA A 329 19.65 -11.57 0.89
N VAL A 330 20.12 -11.48 2.15
CA VAL A 330 21.44 -10.92 2.47
C VAL A 330 22.55 -11.85 1.98
N LEU A 331 22.45 -13.16 2.24
CA LEU A 331 23.45 -14.12 1.78
C LEU A 331 23.59 -14.14 0.26
N LEU A 332 22.48 -14.04 -0.50
CA LEU A 332 22.56 -13.95 -1.96
C LEU A 332 23.33 -12.70 -2.41
N LEU A 333 23.07 -11.54 -1.79
CA LEU A 333 23.78 -10.30 -2.12
C LEU A 333 25.26 -10.35 -1.73
N GLU A 334 25.59 -10.92 -0.57
CA GLU A 334 26.96 -11.13 -0.09
C GLU A 334 27.74 -12.09 -1.00
N ASN A 335 27.05 -13.05 -1.63
CA ASN A 335 27.62 -14.00 -2.60
C ASN A 335 27.52 -13.50 -4.05
N GLY A 336 27.34 -12.18 -4.25
CA GLY A 336 27.50 -11.55 -5.56
C GLY A 336 26.23 -11.41 -6.39
N ALA A 337 25.08 -11.94 -5.96
CA ALA A 337 23.83 -11.73 -6.69
C ALA A 337 23.49 -10.23 -6.77
N ASP A 338 22.92 -9.82 -7.90
CA ASP A 338 22.44 -8.46 -8.07
C ASP A 338 21.07 -8.25 -7.38
N ILE A 339 20.78 -6.99 -7.05
CA ILE A 339 19.58 -6.63 -6.29
C ILE A 339 18.28 -6.97 -7.04
N TYR A 340 18.31 -6.98 -8.37
CA TYR A 340 17.13 -7.27 -9.19
C TYR A 340 16.83 -8.77 -9.17
N THR A 341 17.86 -9.62 -9.31
CA THR A 341 17.76 -11.07 -9.14
C THR A 341 17.20 -11.42 -7.77
N VAL A 342 17.74 -10.83 -6.69
CA VAL A 342 17.23 -11.06 -5.33
C VAL A 342 15.78 -10.59 -5.20
N SER A 343 15.43 -9.42 -5.74
CA SER A 343 14.06 -8.88 -5.73
C SER A 343 13.07 -9.83 -6.41
N LYS A 344 13.44 -10.37 -7.57
CA LYS A 344 12.64 -11.32 -8.34
C LYS A 344 12.48 -12.65 -7.62
N ARG A 345 13.57 -13.23 -7.08
CA ARG A 345 13.53 -14.48 -6.29
C ARG A 345 12.65 -14.37 -5.06
N LEU A 346 12.62 -13.20 -4.44
CA LEU A 346 11.73 -12.92 -3.31
C LEU A 346 10.27 -12.68 -3.76
N GLY A 347 9.99 -12.38 -5.01
CA GLY A 347 8.65 -11.98 -5.46
C GLY A 347 8.22 -10.64 -4.86
N HIS A 348 9.13 -9.65 -4.85
CA HIS A 348 8.81 -8.27 -4.50
C HIS A 348 8.33 -7.53 -5.75
N SER A 349 7.15 -6.90 -5.67
CA SER A 349 6.58 -6.08 -6.74
C SER A 349 7.37 -4.80 -7.00
N GLU A 350 8.03 -4.27 -5.98
CA GLU A 350 8.84 -3.06 -6.05
C GLU A 350 10.26 -3.33 -5.56
N ILE A 351 11.26 -2.94 -6.37
CA ILE A 351 12.69 -3.07 -6.03
C ILE A 351 13.02 -2.34 -4.72
N ARG A 352 12.32 -1.23 -4.42
CA ARG A 352 12.46 -0.47 -3.16
C ARG A 352 12.35 -1.35 -1.92
N THR A 353 11.53 -2.41 -1.97
CA THR A 353 11.38 -3.38 -0.87
C THR A 353 12.63 -4.22 -0.66
N THR A 354 13.41 -4.46 -1.71
CA THR A 354 14.68 -5.21 -1.68
C THR A 354 15.86 -4.30 -1.37
N SER A 355 15.80 -3.02 -1.77
CA SER A 355 16.87 -2.01 -1.53
C SER A 355 17.25 -1.86 -0.06
N ILE A 356 16.36 -2.21 0.87
CA ILE A 356 16.67 -2.24 2.30
C ILE A 356 17.85 -3.16 2.65
N TYR A 357 18.08 -4.23 1.87
CA TYR A 357 19.20 -5.15 2.09
C TYR A 357 20.49 -4.63 1.46
N ALA A 358 20.41 -3.73 0.47
CA ALA A 358 21.58 -3.17 -0.18
C ALA A 358 22.46 -2.38 0.80
N LYS A 359 21.85 -1.76 1.82
CA LYS A 359 22.58 -1.06 2.91
C LYS A 359 23.40 -2.00 3.80
N ILE A 360 23.10 -3.30 3.81
CA ILE A 360 23.65 -4.28 4.75
C ILE A 360 24.97 -4.87 4.23
N VAL A 361 25.23 -4.79 2.92
CA VAL A 361 26.40 -5.42 2.30
C VAL A 361 27.63 -4.51 2.39
N ASP A 362 28.20 -4.43 3.60
CA ASP A 362 29.41 -3.64 3.88
C ASP A 362 30.64 -4.15 3.09
N LYS A 363 30.65 -5.46 2.76
CA LYS A 363 31.68 -6.08 1.92
C LYS A 363 31.75 -5.44 0.52
N LYS A 364 30.61 -5.12 -0.08
CA LYS A 364 30.56 -4.43 -1.39
C LYS A 364 30.96 -2.97 -1.30
N ASN A 365 30.75 -2.30 -0.16
CA ASN A 365 31.28 -0.93 0.01
C ASN A 365 32.81 -0.93 0.04
N LYS A 366 33.44 -1.91 0.72
CA LYS A 366 34.89 -2.06 0.72
C LYS A 366 35.42 -2.39 -0.67
N GLU A 367 34.83 -3.38 -1.34
CA GLU A 367 35.21 -3.71 -2.73
C GLU A 367 34.99 -2.53 -3.70
N ALA A 368 33.90 -1.77 -3.53
CA ALA A 368 33.61 -0.60 -4.37
C ALA A 368 34.59 0.55 -4.16
N ALA A 369 35.15 0.72 -2.97
CA ALA A 369 36.21 1.69 -2.73
C ALA A 369 37.47 1.37 -3.55
N GLU A 370 37.75 0.08 -3.74
CA GLU A 370 38.92 -0.43 -4.49
C GLU A 370 38.67 -0.54 -6.01
N LEU A 371 37.44 -0.28 -6.50
CA LEU A 371 37.13 -0.33 -7.94
C LEU A 371 37.72 0.86 -8.71
N ILE A 372 38.06 1.96 -8.02
CA ILE A 372 38.68 3.12 -8.66
C ILE A 372 40.13 2.76 -9.00
N PRO A 373 40.55 2.83 -10.27
CA PRO A 373 41.94 2.55 -10.65
C PRO A 373 42.93 3.45 -9.90
N ASN A 374 44.08 2.88 -9.52
CA ASN A 374 45.15 3.63 -8.86
C ASN A 374 45.59 4.83 -9.72
N LEU A 375 45.53 6.02 -9.14
CA LEU A 375 46.05 7.23 -9.77
C LEU A 375 47.58 7.25 -9.65
N LYS A 376 48.28 7.51 -10.76
CA LYS A 376 49.73 7.79 -10.72
C LYS A 376 49.92 9.22 -10.25
N ILE A 377 49.99 9.41 -8.93
CA ILE A 377 50.23 10.70 -8.30
C ILE A 377 51.62 10.61 -7.66
N GLU A 378 52.52 11.52 -8.01
CA GLU A 378 53.74 11.75 -7.22
C GLU A 378 53.31 12.51 -5.95
N LEU A 379 53.53 11.88 -4.79
CA LEU A 379 53.21 12.44 -3.47
C LEU A 379 54.41 13.18 -2.89
#